data_AF-A0AAX3VLN1-F1
#
_entry.id   AF-A0AAX3VLN1-F1
#
_cell.length_a   1.000
_cell.length_b   1.000
_cell.length_c   1.000
_cell.angle_alpha   90.00
_cell.angle_beta   90.00
_cell.angle_gamma   90.00
#
_symmetry.space_group_name_H-M   'P 1'
#
loop_
_entity.id
_entity.type
_entity.pdbx_description
1 polymer ?
#
loop_
_entity_poly.entity_id
_entity_poly.type
_entity_poly.pdbx_seq_one_letter_code
_entity_poly.pdbx_strand_id
1 'polypeptide(L)'
;MTGAGPQQQRAPRRDSPRTDAEPLAFTRAEFLAGIARAWGATTLLLIVAWAVLTGGFSLVVGTVMILVVSVPAVVIGSPGAYALGRLLRRSPRVGAHLIAFTAYGALVGFATTAVALPLLIGDSGDGWIESIAFLVNVPLSALGLAGAWFITMRRALRLDAEVFGDVVPTSNPDAATEDPLDENYRIISPDRRRRQRPRG
;
A
#
# COMPACT_ATOMS: atom_id res chain seq x y z
N MET A 1 15.08 36.60 15.67
CA MET A 1 14.03 36.18 14.71
C MET A 1 14.71 35.36 13.63
N THR A 2 14.74 34.03 13.80
CA THR A 2 15.32 33.09 12.83
C THR A 2 14.32 32.88 11.71
N GLY A 3 14.62 33.43 10.53
CA GLY A 3 13.82 33.23 9.33
C GLY A 3 13.76 31.74 9.00
N ALA A 4 12.54 31.20 8.92
CA ALA A 4 12.31 29.90 8.33
C ALA A 4 12.78 29.99 6.86
N GLY A 5 13.86 29.29 6.53
CA GLY A 5 14.28 29.12 5.15
C GLY A 5 13.12 28.57 4.31
N PRO A 6 13.06 28.88 3.00
CA PRO A 6 12.01 28.36 2.13
C PRO A 6 12.00 26.84 2.27
N GLN A 7 10.85 26.28 2.66
CA GLN A 7 10.65 24.83 2.70
C GLN A 7 10.99 24.30 1.31
N GLN A 8 12.15 23.66 1.21
CA GLN A 8 12.66 23.10 -0.03
C GLN A 8 11.64 22.05 -0.45
N GLN A 9 10.79 22.43 -1.41
CA GLN A 9 9.74 21.60 -1.96
C GLN A 9 10.44 20.35 -2.48
N ARG A 10 10.27 19.21 -1.78
CA ARG A 10 10.83 17.92 -2.19
C ARG A 10 10.25 17.64 -3.57
N ALA A 11 11.05 17.85 -4.61
CA ALA A 11 10.60 17.67 -5.98
C ALA A 11 10.12 16.23 -6.12
N PRO A 12 8.84 15.97 -6.45
CA PRO A 12 8.31 14.63 -6.56
C PRO A 12 9.08 13.84 -7.63
N ARG A 13 9.21 12.53 -7.44
CA ARG A 13 9.74 11.60 -8.45
C ARG A 13 9.00 11.88 -9.75
N ARG A 14 9.74 12.03 -10.86
CA ARG A 14 9.19 12.43 -12.17
C ARG A 14 7.99 11.58 -12.64
N ASP A 15 7.93 10.33 -12.15
CA ASP A 15 6.89 9.35 -12.48
C ASP A 15 5.92 9.02 -11.33
N SER A 16 6.07 9.63 -10.14
CA SER A 16 5.11 9.40 -9.05
C SER A 16 3.85 10.25 -9.26
N PRO A 17 2.65 9.66 -9.18
CA PRO A 17 1.40 10.41 -9.32
C PRO A 17 1.05 11.18 -8.04
N ARG A 18 1.82 11.02 -6.96
CA ARG A 18 1.52 11.57 -5.63
C ARG A 18 2.03 13.00 -5.55
N THR A 19 1.16 13.86 -5.04
CA THR A 19 1.41 15.30 -4.83
C THR A 19 0.84 15.70 -3.47
N ASP A 20 1.17 16.89 -2.98
CA ASP A 20 0.60 17.40 -1.71
C ASP A 20 -0.93 17.45 -1.73
N ALA A 21 -1.54 17.67 -2.91
CA ALA A 21 -2.98 17.68 -3.11
C ALA A 21 -3.61 16.27 -3.26
N GLU A 22 -2.83 15.29 -3.72
CA GLU A 22 -3.26 13.90 -3.94
C GLU A 22 -2.23 12.93 -3.34
N PRO A 23 -2.11 12.87 -1.99
CA PRO A 23 -1.02 12.17 -1.32
C PRO A 23 -1.08 10.65 -1.49
N LEU A 24 -2.26 10.10 -1.80
CA LEU A 24 -2.49 8.66 -1.96
C LEU A 24 -2.96 8.30 -3.38
N ALA A 25 -2.54 9.07 -4.38
CA ALA A 25 -2.73 8.69 -5.77
C ALA A 25 -1.94 7.41 -6.11
N PHE A 26 -2.52 6.57 -6.96
CA PHE A 26 -1.88 5.38 -7.51
C PHE A 26 -1.76 5.49 -9.03
N THR A 27 -0.68 4.94 -9.57
CA THR A 27 -0.54 4.67 -11.00
C THR A 27 -1.44 3.50 -11.40
N ARG A 28 -1.66 3.34 -12.70
CA ARG A 28 -2.39 2.17 -13.23
C ARG A 28 -1.72 0.85 -12.86
N ALA A 29 -0.38 0.80 -12.91
CA ALA A 29 0.38 -0.40 -12.58
C ALA A 29 0.27 -0.76 -11.08
N GLU A 30 0.37 0.24 -10.20
CA GLU A 30 0.18 0.04 -8.76
C GLU A 30 -1.24 -0.43 -8.45
N PHE A 31 -2.24 0.13 -9.14
CA PHE A 31 -3.63 -0.29 -9.00
C PHE A 31 -3.84 -1.75 -9.46
N LEU A 32 -3.35 -2.13 -10.64
CA LEU A 32 -3.45 -3.52 -11.13
C LEU A 32 -2.72 -4.50 -10.21
N ALA A 33 -1.55 -4.13 -9.70
CA ALA A 33 -0.84 -4.93 -8.71
C ALA A 33 -1.62 -5.02 -7.38
N GLY A 34 -2.34 -3.96 -7.01
CA GLY A 34 -3.26 -3.94 -5.88
C GLY A 34 -4.44 -4.90 -6.08
N ILE A 35 -5.06 -4.90 -7.26
CA ILE A 35 -6.12 -5.86 -7.62
C ILE A 35 -5.60 -7.29 -7.50
N ALA A 36 -4.44 -7.60 -8.09
CA ALA A 36 -3.87 -8.95 -8.04
C ALA A 36 -3.62 -9.41 -6.60
N ARG A 37 -3.11 -8.52 -5.73
CA ARG A 37 -2.92 -8.81 -4.31
C ARG A 37 -4.24 -9.00 -3.58
N ALA A 38 -5.24 -8.17 -3.86
CA ALA A 38 -6.56 -8.26 -3.25
C ALA A 38 -7.25 -9.57 -3.62
N TRP A 39 -7.23 -9.93 -4.91
CA TRP A 39 -7.72 -11.22 -5.39
C TRP A 39 -7.01 -12.39 -4.72
N GLY A 40 -5.67 -12.39 -4.74
CA GLY A 40 -4.88 -13.46 -4.14
C GLY A 40 -5.10 -13.59 -2.63
N ALA A 41 -5.10 -12.48 -1.89
CA ALA A 41 -5.30 -12.47 -0.44
C ALA A 41 -6.70 -12.94 -0.07
N THR A 42 -7.75 -12.40 -0.68
CA THR A 42 -9.13 -12.80 -0.41
C THR A 42 -9.35 -14.27 -0.78
N THR A 43 -8.89 -14.70 -1.95
CA THR A 43 -9.02 -16.09 -2.40
C THR A 43 -8.32 -17.06 -1.45
N LEU A 44 -7.09 -16.75 -1.04
CA LEU A 44 -6.34 -17.57 -0.10
C LEU A 44 -7.04 -17.65 1.26
N LEU A 45 -7.51 -16.51 1.80
CA LEU A 45 -8.25 -16.48 3.06
C LEU A 45 -9.50 -17.35 3.01
N LEU A 46 -10.28 -17.26 1.92
CA LEU A 46 -11.48 -18.06 1.74
C LEU A 46 -11.15 -19.56 1.64
N ILE A 47 -10.16 -19.94 0.83
CA ILE A 47 -9.73 -21.34 0.69
C ILE A 47 -9.31 -21.90 2.05
N VAL A 48 -8.47 -21.18 2.79
CA VAL A 48 -7.98 -21.62 4.11
C VAL A 48 -9.13 -21.75 5.10
N ALA A 49 -10.03 -20.75 5.17
CA ALA A 49 -11.14 -20.79 6.10
C ALA A 49 -12.09 -21.96 5.84
N TRP A 50 -12.47 -22.18 4.58
CA TRP A 50 -13.33 -23.30 4.20
C TRP A 50 -12.64 -24.65 4.36
N ALA A 51 -11.34 -24.74 4.08
CA ALA A 51 -10.56 -25.95 4.34
C ALA A 51 -10.58 -26.33 5.81
N VAL A 52 -10.37 -25.36 6.72
CA VAL A 52 -10.43 -25.60 8.17
C VAL A 52 -11.85 -26.00 8.59
N LEU A 53 -12.87 -25.25 8.14
CA LEU A 53 -14.26 -25.47 8.56
C LEU A 53 -14.80 -26.84 8.12
N THR A 54 -14.38 -27.33 6.95
CA THR A 54 -14.84 -28.61 6.39
C THR A 54 -13.90 -29.79 6.71
N GLY A 55 -12.86 -29.57 7.53
CA GLY A 55 -11.84 -30.58 7.81
C GLY A 55 -11.08 -31.04 6.55
N GLY A 56 -11.01 -30.21 5.51
CA GLY A 56 -10.34 -30.50 4.24
C GLY A 56 -11.12 -31.40 3.27
N PHE A 57 -12.30 -31.90 3.66
CA PHE A 57 -13.09 -32.87 2.90
C PHE A 57 -13.40 -32.40 1.45
N SER A 58 -13.55 -31.10 1.23
CA SER A 58 -13.85 -30.51 -0.07
C SER A 58 -12.78 -29.53 -0.55
N LEU A 59 -11.51 -29.73 -0.18
CA LEU A 59 -10.46 -28.76 -0.52
C LEU A 59 -10.36 -28.52 -2.03
N VAL A 60 -10.36 -29.58 -2.85
CA VAL A 60 -10.22 -29.47 -4.31
C VAL A 60 -11.47 -28.83 -4.93
N VAL A 61 -12.66 -29.40 -4.66
CA VAL A 61 -13.92 -28.92 -5.22
C VAL A 61 -14.23 -27.50 -4.76
N GLY A 62 -14.10 -27.21 -3.46
CA GLY A 62 -14.27 -25.88 -2.89
C GLY A 62 -13.28 -24.86 -3.47
N THR A 63 -12.01 -25.22 -3.65
CA THR A 63 -11.02 -24.33 -4.29
C THR A 63 -11.41 -24.01 -5.73
N VAL A 64 -11.82 -25.01 -6.52
CA VAL A 64 -12.26 -24.79 -7.90
C VAL A 64 -13.47 -23.86 -7.93
N MET A 65 -14.46 -24.07 -7.06
CA MET A 65 -15.65 -23.21 -6.99
C MET A 65 -15.28 -21.77 -6.60
N ILE A 66 -14.43 -21.57 -5.59
CA ILE A 66 -13.94 -20.25 -5.19
C ILE A 66 -13.24 -19.56 -6.37
N LEU A 67 -12.37 -20.27 -7.10
CA LEU A 67 -11.67 -19.71 -8.24
C LEU A 67 -12.62 -19.29 -9.36
N VAL A 68 -13.57 -20.17 -9.73
CA VAL A 68 -14.58 -19.91 -10.77
C VAL A 68 -15.40 -18.66 -10.46
N VAL A 69 -15.79 -18.46 -9.21
CA VAL A 69 -16.57 -17.30 -8.77
C VAL A 69 -15.72 -16.04 -8.63
N SER A 70 -14.49 -16.18 -8.14
CA SER A 70 -13.63 -15.04 -7.82
C SER A 70 -13.18 -14.25 -9.06
N VAL A 71 -13.01 -14.91 -10.21
CA VAL A 71 -12.55 -14.25 -11.44
C VAL A 71 -13.59 -13.24 -11.95
N PRO A 72 -14.87 -13.62 -12.19
CA PRO A 72 -15.92 -12.65 -12.52
C PRO A 72 -16.10 -11.57 -11.44
N ALA A 73 -16.05 -11.94 -10.16
CA ALA A 73 -16.19 -10.99 -9.06
C ALA A 73 -15.11 -9.90 -9.11
N VAL A 74 -13.86 -10.27 -9.41
CA VAL A 74 -12.77 -9.29 -9.59
C VAL A 74 -12.98 -8.44 -10.82
N VAL A 75 -13.37 -9.02 -11.95
CA VAL A 75 -13.61 -8.25 -13.20
C VAL A 75 -14.70 -7.19 -12.98
N ILE A 76 -15.78 -7.56 -12.29
CA ILE A 76 -16.93 -6.68 -12.02
C ILE A 76 -16.62 -5.69 -10.88
N GLY A 77 -15.90 -6.12 -9.84
CA GLY A 77 -15.57 -5.29 -8.68
C GLY A 77 -14.41 -4.32 -8.92
N SER A 78 -13.49 -4.62 -9.82
CA SER A 78 -12.30 -3.78 -10.08
C SER A 78 -12.65 -2.33 -10.46
N PRO A 79 -13.62 -2.06 -11.36
CA PRO A 79 -14.04 -0.69 -11.67
C PRO A 79 -14.54 0.08 -10.44
N GLY A 80 -15.30 -0.56 -9.54
CA GLY A 80 -15.79 0.06 -8.31
C GLY A 80 -14.66 0.38 -7.33
N ALA A 81 -13.72 -0.55 -7.16
CA ALA A 81 -12.51 -0.32 -6.36
C ALA A 81 -11.66 0.83 -6.93
N TYR A 82 -11.56 0.92 -8.27
CA TYR A 82 -10.84 2.01 -8.94
C TYR A 82 -11.50 3.37 -8.67
N ALA A 83 -12.83 3.45 -8.84
CA ALA A 83 -13.59 4.66 -8.58
C ALA A 83 -13.46 5.10 -7.10
N LEU A 84 -13.53 4.15 -6.17
CA LEU A 84 -13.37 4.42 -4.75
C LEU A 84 -11.97 4.96 -4.42
N GLY A 85 -10.92 4.32 -4.93
CA GLY A 85 -9.54 4.82 -4.79
C GLY A 85 -9.36 6.21 -5.40
N ARG A 86 -9.99 6.45 -6.56
CA ARG A 86 -9.96 7.76 -7.25
C ARG A 86 -10.67 8.84 -6.44
N LEU A 87 -11.76 8.53 -5.73
CA LEU A 87 -12.47 9.47 -4.87
C LEU A 87 -11.67 9.82 -3.61
N LEU A 88 -11.00 8.84 -3.02
CA LEU A 88 -10.31 9.00 -1.74
C LEU A 88 -8.88 9.55 -1.85
N ARG A 89 -8.31 9.65 -3.05
CA ARG A 89 -6.91 10.05 -3.29
C ARG A 89 -6.46 11.37 -2.66
N ARG A 90 -7.40 12.30 -2.41
CA ARG A 90 -7.15 13.60 -1.76
C ARG A 90 -7.12 13.52 -0.24
N SER A 91 -7.68 12.46 0.34
CA SER A 91 -7.72 12.26 1.78
C SER A 91 -6.37 11.71 2.26
N PRO A 92 -5.63 12.39 3.15
CA PRO A 92 -4.40 11.83 3.72
C PRO A 92 -4.67 10.77 4.79
N ARG A 93 -5.93 10.60 5.21
CA ARG A 93 -6.30 9.73 6.33
C ARG A 93 -6.34 8.27 5.89
N VAL A 94 -5.34 7.50 6.32
CA VAL A 94 -5.27 6.04 6.11
C VAL A 94 -6.51 5.34 6.66
N GLY A 95 -7.01 5.76 7.83
CA GLY A 95 -8.22 5.19 8.43
C GLY A 95 -9.47 5.31 7.54
N ALA A 96 -9.64 6.42 6.83
CA ALA A 96 -10.78 6.59 5.92
C ALA A 96 -10.75 5.59 4.76
N HIS A 97 -9.55 5.30 4.23
CA HIS A 97 -9.38 4.30 3.20
C HIS A 97 -9.62 2.89 3.73
N LEU A 98 -9.09 2.57 4.93
CA LEU A 98 -9.32 1.26 5.54
C LEU A 98 -10.82 1.02 5.73
N ILE A 99 -11.55 1.97 6.31
CA ILE A 99 -13.02 1.87 6.46
C ILE A 99 -13.69 1.68 5.10
N ALA A 100 -13.35 2.50 4.10
CA ALA A 100 -13.97 2.42 2.78
C ALA A 100 -13.70 1.10 2.06
N PHE A 101 -12.45 0.61 2.05
CA PHE A 101 -12.10 -0.67 1.42
C PHE A 101 -12.62 -1.88 2.22
N THR A 102 -12.77 -1.75 3.54
CA THR A 102 -13.43 -2.77 4.38
C THR A 102 -14.91 -2.87 4.01
N ALA A 103 -15.62 -1.73 3.98
CA ALA A 103 -17.03 -1.68 3.60
C ALA A 103 -17.24 -2.16 2.16
N TYR A 104 -16.36 -1.77 1.23
CA TYR A 104 -16.41 -2.21 -0.15
C TYR A 104 -16.14 -3.72 -0.28
N GLY A 105 -15.15 -4.27 0.43
CA GLY A 105 -14.90 -5.71 0.47
C GLY A 105 -16.05 -6.50 1.07
N ALA A 106 -16.71 -5.99 2.11
CA ALA A 106 -17.91 -6.60 2.68
C ALA A 106 -19.07 -6.63 1.67
N LEU A 107 -19.30 -5.52 0.96
CA LEU A 107 -20.32 -5.41 -0.08
C LEU A 107 -20.07 -6.40 -1.23
N VAL A 108 -18.82 -6.47 -1.72
CA VAL A 108 -18.45 -7.42 -2.77
C VAL A 108 -18.61 -8.87 -2.28
N GLY A 109 -18.17 -9.18 -1.06
CA GLY A 109 -18.33 -10.50 -0.45
C GLY A 109 -19.80 -10.90 -0.32
N PHE A 110 -20.65 -9.98 0.13
CA PHE A 110 -22.09 -10.19 0.23
C PHE A 110 -22.72 -10.45 -1.13
N ALA A 111 -22.53 -9.54 -2.11
CA ALA A 111 -23.11 -9.67 -3.43
C ALA A 111 -22.64 -10.94 -4.15
N THR A 112 -21.35 -11.26 -4.05
CA THR A 112 -20.79 -12.47 -4.66
C THR A 112 -21.36 -13.73 -4.01
N THR A 113 -21.50 -13.76 -2.68
CA THR A 113 -22.07 -14.92 -1.96
C THR A 113 -23.55 -15.09 -2.29
N ALA A 114 -24.32 -14.01 -2.28
CA ALA A 114 -25.76 -14.01 -2.60
C ALA A 114 -26.05 -14.50 -4.02
N VAL A 115 -25.14 -14.26 -4.97
CA VAL A 115 -25.27 -14.74 -6.35
C VAL A 115 -24.72 -16.17 -6.51
N ALA A 116 -23.55 -16.46 -5.94
CA ALA A 116 -22.86 -17.73 -6.16
C ALA A 116 -23.55 -18.92 -5.48
N LEU A 117 -24.10 -18.74 -4.27
CA LEU A 117 -24.78 -19.82 -3.54
C LEU A 117 -25.94 -20.45 -4.35
N PRO A 118 -26.97 -19.69 -4.77
CA PRO A 118 -28.08 -20.28 -5.52
C PRO A 118 -27.65 -20.81 -6.89
N LEU A 119 -26.64 -20.20 -7.53
CA LEU A 119 -26.15 -20.65 -8.84
C LEU A 119 -25.38 -21.97 -8.78
N LEU A 120 -24.66 -22.25 -7.69
CA LEU A 120 -23.74 -23.40 -7.61
C LEU A 120 -24.27 -24.53 -6.74
N ILE A 121 -24.99 -24.21 -5.67
CA ILE A 121 -25.44 -25.17 -4.65
C ILE A 121 -26.96 -25.36 -4.72
N GLY A 122 -27.70 -24.38 -5.25
CA GLY A 122 -29.15 -24.38 -5.25
C GLY A 122 -29.73 -24.04 -3.87
N ASP A 123 -31.01 -24.35 -3.67
CA ASP A 123 -31.69 -24.16 -2.39
C ASP A 123 -31.39 -25.33 -1.45
N SER A 124 -30.76 -25.04 -0.30
CA SER A 124 -30.44 -26.06 0.72
C SER A 124 -31.60 -26.34 1.68
N GLY A 125 -32.70 -25.56 1.62
CA GLY A 125 -33.94 -25.79 2.36
C GLY A 125 -33.92 -25.46 3.86
N ASP A 126 -32.74 -25.39 4.49
CA ASP A 126 -32.57 -25.19 5.94
C ASP A 126 -31.77 -23.92 6.33
N GLY A 127 -31.24 -23.18 5.36
CA GLY A 127 -30.67 -21.83 5.51
C GLY A 127 -29.38 -21.70 6.34
N TRP A 128 -28.95 -22.73 7.06
CA TRP A 128 -27.74 -22.66 7.89
C TRP A 128 -26.46 -22.62 7.04
N ILE A 129 -26.44 -23.32 5.89
CA ILE A 129 -25.31 -23.28 4.93
C ILE A 129 -25.13 -21.85 4.42
N GLU A 130 -26.23 -21.20 4.02
CA GLU A 130 -26.24 -19.82 3.57
C GLU A 130 -25.73 -18.88 4.67
N SER A 131 -26.23 -19.03 5.89
CA SER A 131 -25.83 -18.23 7.05
C SER A 131 -24.32 -18.36 7.34
N ILE A 132 -23.79 -19.59 7.33
CA ILE A 132 -22.35 -19.84 7.50
C ILE A 132 -21.56 -19.20 6.35
N ALA A 133 -22.04 -19.34 5.12
CA ALA A 133 -21.34 -18.79 3.97
C ALA A 133 -21.25 -17.27 4.03
N PHE A 134 -22.31 -16.56 4.43
CA PHE A 134 -22.23 -15.12 4.67
C PHE A 134 -21.31 -14.78 5.84
N LEU A 135 -21.40 -15.52 6.95
CA LEU A 135 -20.59 -15.30 8.14
C LEU A 135 -19.09 -15.46 7.86
N VAL A 136 -18.71 -16.34 6.94
CA VAL A 136 -17.31 -16.57 6.55
C VAL A 136 -16.89 -15.62 5.43
N ASN A 137 -17.65 -15.57 4.32
CA ASN A 137 -17.20 -14.92 3.10
C ASN A 137 -17.14 -13.40 3.21
N VAL A 138 -18.13 -12.78 3.88
CA VAL A 138 -18.23 -11.32 4.01
C VAL A 138 -17.05 -10.72 4.78
N PRO A 139 -16.74 -11.17 6.02
CA PRO A 139 -15.62 -10.59 6.76
C PRO A 139 -14.27 -10.90 6.11
N LEU A 140 -14.08 -12.09 5.53
CA LEU A 140 -12.82 -12.41 4.86
C LEU A 140 -12.60 -11.59 3.59
N SER A 141 -13.66 -11.29 2.85
CA SER A 141 -13.61 -10.36 1.71
C SER A 141 -13.26 -8.95 2.16
N ALA A 142 -13.85 -8.47 3.26
CA ALA A 142 -13.56 -7.18 3.85
C ALA A 142 -12.08 -7.07 4.28
N LEU A 143 -11.57 -8.08 4.99
CA LEU A 143 -10.19 -8.16 5.46
C LEU A 143 -9.19 -8.27 4.31
N GLY A 144 -9.46 -9.15 3.34
CA GLY A 144 -8.59 -9.35 2.19
C GLY A 144 -8.43 -8.07 1.37
N LEU A 145 -9.52 -7.35 1.13
CA LEU A 145 -9.48 -6.11 0.35
C LEU A 145 -8.79 -4.97 1.10
N ALA A 146 -9.15 -4.74 2.36
CA ALA A 146 -8.54 -3.70 3.19
C ALA A 146 -7.04 -3.96 3.41
N GLY A 147 -6.68 -5.21 3.68
CA GLY A 147 -5.30 -5.64 3.86
C GLY A 147 -4.47 -5.46 2.58
N ALA A 148 -4.98 -5.88 1.44
CA ALA A 148 -4.29 -5.73 0.16
C ALA A 148 -4.12 -4.27 -0.25
N TRP A 149 -5.12 -3.42 -0.01
CA TRP A 149 -5.00 -1.98 -0.21
C TRP A 149 -3.89 -1.41 0.66
N PHE A 150 -3.88 -1.74 1.95
CA PHE A 150 -2.90 -1.23 2.91
C PHE A 150 -1.46 -1.64 2.56
N ILE A 151 -1.27 -2.89 2.16
CA ILE A 151 0.04 -3.39 1.71
C ILE A 151 0.49 -2.64 0.44
N THR A 152 -0.42 -2.45 -0.51
CA THR A 152 -0.13 -1.74 -1.77
C THR A 152 0.24 -0.29 -1.52
N MET A 153 -0.51 0.41 -0.66
CA MET A 153 -0.21 1.76 -0.20
C MET A 153 1.17 1.84 0.45
N ARG A 154 1.45 0.98 1.45
CA ARG A 154 2.75 0.97 2.14
C ARG A 154 3.90 0.72 1.19
N ARG A 155 3.74 -0.22 0.25
CA ARG A 155 4.79 -0.52 -0.72
C ARG A 155 5.05 0.65 -1.67
N ALA A 156 3.99 1.29 -2.16
CA ALA A 156 4.13 2.43 -3.06
C ALA A 156 4.82 3.62 -2.37
N LEU A 157 4.44 3.92 -1.12
CA LEU A 157 5.09 4.99 -0.34
C LEU A 157 6.56 4.68 -0.02
N ARG A 158 6.91 3.41 0.23
CA ARG A 158 8.32 3.01 0.43
C ARG A 158 9.16 3.19 -0.83
N LEU A 159 8.62 2.77 -1.98
CA LEU A 159 9.30 2.93 -3.27
C LEU A 159 9.50 4.39 -3.66
N ASP A 160 8.59 5.27 -3.25
CA ASP A 160 8.78 6.70 -3.41
C ASP A 160 9.89 7.21 -2.49
N ALA A 161 9.93 6.78 -1.22
CA ALA A 161 10.95 7.19 -0.26
C ALA A 161 12.38 6.74 -0.64
N GLU A 162 12.54 5.51 -1.15
CA GLU A 162 13.85 4.94 -1.55
C GLU A 162 14.50 5.74 -2.69
N VAL A 163 13.73 6.18 -3.67
CA VAL A 163 14.26 6.96 -4.81
C VAL A 163 14.68 8.38 -4.43
N PHE A 164 14.13 8.93 -3.35
CA PHE A 164 14.63 10.20 -2.79
C PHE A 164 15.94 10.02 -1.99
N GLY A 165 16.22 8.81 -1.50
CA GLY A 165 17.46 8.48 -0.80
C GLY A 165 18.64 8.25 -1.74
N ASP A 166 18.38 7.80 -2.97
CA ASP A 166 19.40 7.52 -4.00
C ASP A 166 19.87 8.76 -4.79
N VAL A 167 19.46 9.97 -4.40
CA VAL A 167 20.17 11.19 -4.83
C VAL A 167 21.52 11.18 -4.12
N VAL A 168 22.46 10.44 -4.70
CA VAL A 168 23.89 10.57 -4.46
C VAL A 168 24.16 12.07 -4.41
N PRO A 169 24.73 12.62 -3.32
CA PRO A 169 25.24 13.99 -3.35
C PRO A 169 26.15 14.01 -4.56
N THR A 170 25.79 14.74 -5.61
CA THR A 170 26.73 15.02 -6.70
C THR A 170 27.96 15.52 -5.98
N SER A 171 29.00 14.70 -5.93
CA SER A 171 30.28 15.07 -5.37
C SER A 171 30.65 16.30 -6.17
N ASN A 172 30.43 17.47 -5.59
CA ASN A 172 30.69 18.72 -6.26
C ASN A 172 32.18 18.66 -6.65
N PRO A 173 32.53 18.55 -7.94
CA PRO A 173 33.94 18.50 -8.32
C PRO A 173 34.68 19.76 -7.86
N ASP A 174 33.96 20.84 -7.56
CA ASP A 174 34.50 22.08 -7.00
C ASP A 174 34.79 21.99 -5.48
N ALA A 175 34.17 21.04 -4.76
CA ALA A 175 34.52 20.79 -3.35
C ALA A 175 35.88 20.08 -3.21
N ALA A 176 36.35 19.41 -4.26
CA ALA A 176 37.69 18.82 -4.29
C ALA A 176 38.80 19.83 -4.59
N THR A 177 38.46 21.04 -5.06
CA THR A 177 39.42 22.11 -5.34
C THR A 177 39.66 23.07 -4.16
N GLU A 178 38.84 23.04 -3.12
CA GLU A 178 39.01 23.91 -1.94
C GLU A 178 39.93 23.33 -0.86
N ASP A 179 40.16 22.01 -0.85
CA ASP A 179 40.95 21.32 0.20
C ASP A 179 42.49 21.44 0.09
N PRO A 180 43.14 21.61 -1.10
CA PRO A 180 44.60 21.67 -1.14
C PRO A 180 45.21 23.03 -0.73
N LEU A 181 44.40 24.08 -0.53
CA LEU A 181 44.90 25.40 -0.13
C LEU A 181 45.00 25.58 1.39
N ASP A 182 44.19 24.86 2.19
CA ASP A 182 44.19 25.01 3.65
C ASP A 182 45.29 24.15 4.33
N GLU A 183 45.71 23.05 3.68
CA GLU A 183 46.82 22.22 4.16
C GLU A 183 48.20 22.92 4.09
N ASN A 184 48.42 23.76 3.07
CA ASN A 184 49.70 24.48 2.94
C ASN A 184 49.88 25.62 3.95
N TYR A 185 48.80 26.24 4.45
CA TYR A 185 48.89 27.24 5.52
C TYR A 185 49.14 26.60 6.90
N ARG A 186 48.80 25.32 7.07
CA ARG A 186 48.98 24.57 8.32
C ARG A 186 50.45 24.25 8.61
N ILE A 187 51.29 24.17 7.57
CA ILE A 187 52.71 23.81 7.69
C ILE A 187 53.58 25.02 8.07
N ILE A 188 53.16 26.24 7.73
CA ILE A 188 54.01 27.44 7.88
C ILE A 188 53.95 28.06 9.29
N SER A 189 52.96 27.74 10.14
CA SER A 189 52.81 28.42 11.45
C SER A 189 52.15 27.58 12.55
N PRO A 190 52.83 26.56 13.11
CA PRO A 190 52.27 25.72 14.16
C PRO A 190 52.06 26.42 15.52
N ASP A 191 52.69 27.57 15.78
CA ASP A 191 52.77 28.15 17.14
C ASP A 191 51.76 29.24 17.51
N ARG A 192 50.85 29.66 16.61
CA ARG A 192 49.99 30.83 16.90
C ARG A 192 48.79 30.58 17.83
N ARG A 193 48.44 29.33 18.17
CA ARG A 193 47.24 29.05 19.00
C ARG A 193 47.47 28.93 20.51
N ARG A 194 48.70 29.01 21.01
CA ARG A 194 48.97 28.78 22.45
C ARG A 194 48.87 30.01 23.37
N ARG A 195 48.57 31.21 22.85
CA ARG A 195 48.56 32.45 23.66
C ARG A 195 47.30 33.30 23.49
N GLN A 196 46.09 32.74 23.59
CA GLN A 196 44.88 33.56 23.82
C GLN A 196 43.88 32.86 24.74
N ARG A 197 44.25 32.71 26.02
CA ARG A 197 43.26 32.66 27.11
C ARG A 197 43.67 33.70 28.15
N PRO A 198 43.04 34.88 28.17
CA PRO A 198 43.08 35.74 29.34
C PRO A 198 42.26 35.05 30.43
N ARG A 199 42.88 34.82 31.59
CA ARG A 199 42.17 34.67 32.86
C ARG A 199 41.79 36.07 33.32
N GLY A 200 40.51 36.30 33.48
CA GLY A 200 39.88 37.50 34.05
C GLY A 200 38.41 37.19 34.18
#